data_AF-A0AAD9H6A0-F1
#
_entry.id   AF-A0AAD9H6A0-F1
#
_cell.length_a   1.000
_cell.length_b   1.000
_cell.length_c   1.000
_cell.angle_alpha   90.00
_cell.angle_beta   90.00
_cell.angle_gamma   90.00
#
_symmetry.space_group_name_H-M   'P 1'
#
loop_
_entity.id
_entity.type
_entity.pdbx_description
1 polymer ?
#
loop_
_entity_poly.entity_id
_entity_poly.type
_entity_poly.pdbx_seq_one_letter_code
_entity_poly.pdbx_strand_id
1 'polypeptide(L)'
;MGAIALERKPLLEERSSVPSATFTSSLSRSPASASAPARLRLPQAIAHRGFKSLYPENTLLAFRGALDAGAHALETDLHLSRDGVVVLSHDGSLKRCFGVDKKINECDWAYLETLRTVMAPGEKMPRLEDLLVLLAEEGAGRDEVWVLLDVKTDDPPAELLGRVAKVLESTPGPVPWEKRIMFGCWNQPYITHVRTILPAYPLALISWSPLYARDFLSASQPNLSFNMFQKALVGPVGQRFIRDVQEADRRLFAWTVNDEEWMEWGIRAGVDGVITDDPELFLEVCRRWKGDGDDDDDDDDETTAAPKATGEEPAARAARRAGHVRDGTWRRALRLHLHVAAIQVLVLLFTPVLMILARFGFVGPGPKTVKALRL
;
A
#
# COMPACT_ATOMS: atom_id res chain seq x y z
N MET A 1 6.10 -48.28 44.70
CA MET A 1 4.93 -47.90 43.88
C MET A 1 5.17 -46.49 43.37
N GLY A 2 5.44 -46.37 42.07
CA GLY A 2 5.97 -45.16 41.44
C GLY A 2 4.92 -44.06 41.25
N ALA A 3 5.34 -42.82 41.48
CA ALA A 3 4.58 -41.62 41.15
C ALA A 3 4.63 -41.39 39.64
N ILE A 4 3.46 -41.27 39.02
CA ILE A 4 3.30 -40.97 37.59
C ILE A 4 3.51 -39.46 37.42
N ALA A 5 4.65 -39.08 36.85
CA ALA A 5 4.88 -37.73 36.38
C ALA A 5 4.02 -37.49 35.13
N LEU A 6 3.02 -36.63 35.24
CA LEU A 6 2.26 -36.09 34.11
C LEU A 6 3.17 -35.11 33.35
N GLU A 7 3.86 -35.64 32.35
CA GLU A 7 4.65 -34.88 31.39
C GLU A 7 3.71 -33.98 30.57
N ARG A 8 3.62 -32.70 30.94
CA ARG A 8 2.93 -31.69 30.13
C ARG A 8 3.78 -31.41 28.91
N LYS A 9 3.48 -32.10 27.80
CA LYS A 9 3.93 -31.65 26.47
C LYS A 9 3.46 -30.19 26.28
N PRO A 10 4.34 -29.26 25.89
CA PRO A 10 3.88 -27.96 25.43
C PRO A 10 3.03 -28.19 24.19
N LEU A 11 1.78 -27.70 24.22
CA LEU A 11 0.96 -27.55 23.02
C LEU A 11 1.80 -26.76 22.02
N LEU A 12 2.27 -27.44 20.97
CA LEU A 12 2.69 -26.77 19.74
C LEU A 12 1.51 -25.88 19.36
N GLU A 13 1.69 -24.56 19.50
CA GLU A 13 0.74 -23.57 19.01
C GLU A 13 0.35 -23.98 17.58
N GLU A 14 -0.96 -24.13 17.33
CA GLU A 14 -1.47 -24.21 15.97
C GLU A 14 -0.90 -23.01 15.21
N ARG A 15 0.01 -23.27 14.26
CA ARG A 15 0.50 -22.25 13.34
C ARG A 15 -0.73 -21.59 12.74
N SER A 16 -0.90 -20.30 13.03
CA SER A 16 -2.05 -19.51 12.60
C SER A 16 -2.38 -19.81 11.13
N SER A 17 -3.61 -20.21 10.85
CA SER A 17 -4.15 -20.40 9.49
C SER A 17 -4.27 -19.08 8.71
N VAL A 18 -3.92 -17.96 9.33
CA VAL A 18 -3.95 -16.64 8.71
C VAL A 18 -2.72 -16.47 7.82
N PRO A 19 -2.87 -16.03 6.57
CA PRO A 19 -1.77 -15.93 5.61
C PRO A 19 -0.72 -14.91 6.05
N SER A 20 0.56 -15.25 5.83
CA SER A 20 1.68 -14.31 5.97
C SER A 20 2.02 -13.68 4.62
N ALA A 21 2.26 -12.37 4.59
CA ALA A 21 2.64 -11.64 3.39
C ALA A 21 4.16 -11.64 3.20
N THR A 22 4.78 -12.79 3.01
CA THR A 22 6.25 -12.86 2.86
C THR A 22 6.74 -12.19 1.59
N PHE A 23 5.93 -12.15 0.53
CA PHE A 23 6.25 -11.48 -0.75
C PHE A 23 6.42 -9.96 -0.62
N THR A 24 5.89 -9.35 0.45
CA THR A 24 6.04 -7.91 0.72
C THR A 24 7.26 -7.57 1.59
N SER A 25 8.02 -8.58 2.00
CA SER A 25 9.20 -8.43 2.85
C SER A 25 10.34 -7.71 2.14
N SER A 26 10.98 -6.77 2.82
CA SER A 26 12.29 -6.24 2.43
C SER A 26 13.44 -7.14 2.89
N LEU A 27 13.20 -8.14 3.74
CA LEU A 27 14.23 -9.09 4.15
C LEU A 27 14.31 -10.26 3.16
N SER A 28 15.52 -10.55 2.68
CA SER A 28 15.81 -11.82 2.00
C SER A 28 16.13 -12.89 3.04
N ARG A 29 15.27 -13.88 3.22
CA ARG A 29 15.66 -15.12 3.91
C ARG A 29 16.36 -16.00 2.88
N SER A 30 17.69 -16.01 2.87
CA SER A 30 18.42 -17.08 2.18
C SER A 30 18.10 -18.40 2.89
N PRO A 31 17.59 -19.44 2.19
CA PRO A 31 17.23 -20.71 2.83
C PRO A 31 18.44 -21.53 3.30
N ALA A 32 19.67 -21.07 3.04
CA ALA A 32 20.88 -21.86 3.22
C ALA A 32 21.64 -21.68 4.56
N SER A 33 21.27 -20.75 5.44
CA SER A 33 21.93 -20.67 6.75
C SER A 33 21.12 -19.91 7.79
N ALA A 34 20.78 -20.59 8.89
CA ALA A 34 20.18 -19.99 10.08
C ALA A 34 21.15 -19.10 10.88
N SER A 35 22.40 -18.92 10.43
CA SER A 35 23.44 -18.15 11.12
C SER A 35 24.02 -16.99 10.31
N ALA A 36 23.56 -16.74 9.08
CA ALA A 36 23.96 -15.54 8.34
C ALA A 36 23.10 -14.34 8.80
N PRO A 37 23.67 -13.15 9.05
CA PRO A 37 22.87 -11.97 9.34
C PRO A 37 21.94 -11.71 8.14
N ALA A 38 20.65 -11.50 8.42
CA ALA A 38 19.70 -11.12 7.37
C ALA A 38 20.22 -9.85 6.70
N ARG A 39 20.61 -9.94 5.42
CA ARG A 39 20.92 -8.75 4.63
C ARG A 39 19.60 -8.00 4.43
N LEU A 40 19.47 -6.81 5.02
CA LEU A 40 18.38 -5.89 4.74
C LEU A 40 18.38 -5.64 3.22
N ARG A 41 17.36 -6.10 2.48
CA ARG A 41 17.12 -5.48 1.19
C ARG A 41 16.49 -4.12 1.47
N LEU A 42 16.73 -3.20 0.55
CA LEU A 42 16.08 -1.89 0.58
C LEU A 42 14.55 -2.07 0.56
N PRO A 43 13.79 -1.09 1.08
CA PRO A 43 12.34 -1.13 1.03
C PRO A 43 11.86 -1.29 -0.41
N GLN A 44 10.77 -2.04 -0.58
CA GLN A 44 10.13 -2.21 -1.88
C GLN A 44 9.50 -0.91 -2.36
N ALA A 45 9.63 -0.63 -3.67
CA ALA A 45 8.95 0.47 -4.33
C ALA A 45 7.50 0.10 -4.66
N ILE A 46 6.55 0.74 -3.97
CA ILE A 46 5.11 0.52 -4.15
C ILE A 46 4.54 1.75 -4.86
N ALA A 47 4.08 1.58 -6.10
CA ALA A 47 3.60 2.68 -6.94
C ALA A 47 2.17 3.08 -6.53
N HIS A 48 2.04 4.23 -5.88
CA HIS A 48 0.78 4.79 -5.38
C HIS A 48 -0.13 5.18 -6.55
N ARG A 49 -1.20 4.41 -6.75
CA ARG A 49 -2.14 4.60 -7.87
C ARG A 49 -1.45 4.50 -9.24
N GLY A 50 -0.38 3.70 -9.33
CA GLY A 50 0.52 3.63 -10.48
C GLY A 50 1.59 4.73 -10.47
N PHE A 51 2.16 5.06 -11.63
CA PHE A 51 3.18 6.10 -11.78
C PHE A 51 2.53 7.49 -11.88
N LYS A 52 1.84 7.86 -10.80
CA LYS A 52 0.98 9.05 -10.68
C LYS A 52 1.73 10.37 -10.87
N SER A 53 3.04 10.43 -10.59
CA SER A 53 3.81 11.65 -10.85
C SER A 53 3.89 11.99 -12.33
N LEU A 54 3.76 11.00 -13.22
CA LEU A 54 3.86 11.17 -14.67
C LEU A 54 2.51 11.02 -15.39
N TYR A 55 1.68 10.07 -14.98
CA TYR A 55 0.43 9.71 -15.66
C TYR A 55 -0.81 9.94 -14.78
N PRO A 56 -2.02 10.05 -15.37
CA PRO A 56 -3.24 10.14 -14.58
C PRO A 56 -3.40 8.94 -13.65
N GLU A 57 -3.62 9.22 -12.36
CA GLU A 57 -3.70 8.19 -11.31
C GLU A 57 -4.78 7.13 -11.55
N ASN A 58 -4.54 5.89 -11.08
CA ASN A 58 -5.46 4.75 -11.20
C ASN A 58 -5.90 4.49 -12.66
N THR A 59 -4.95 4.48 -13.60
CA THR A 59 -5.18 4.15 -15.01
C THR A 59 -4.26 3.02 -15.47
N LEU A 60 -4.64 2.29 -16.52
CA LEU A 60 -3.77 1.26 -17.10
C LEU A 60 -2.43 1.84 -17.58
N LEU A 61 -2.42 3.08 -18.07
CA LEU A 61 -1.19 3.79 -18.44
C LEU A 61 -0.29 4.02 -17.23
N ALA A 62 -0.84 4.52 -16.11
CA ALA A 62 -0.06 4.70 -14.87
C ALA A 62 0.46 3.38 -14.32
N PHE A 63 -0.32 2.30 -14.38
CA PHE A 63 0.13 0.97 -13.95
C PHE A 63 1.25 0.43 -14.85
N ARG A 64 1.10 0.50 -16.17
CA ARG A 64 2.16 0.11 -17.12
C ARG A 64 3.43 0.92 -16.89
N GLY A 65 3.32 2.24 -16.76
CA GLY A 65 4.45 3.10 -16.48
C GLY A 65 5.18 2.72 -15.19
N ALA A 66 4.45 2.35 -14.13
CA ALA A 66 5.06 1.90 -12.88
C ALA A 66 5.80 0.56 -13.03
N LEU A 67 5.20 -0.38 -13.77
CA LEU A 67 5.82 -1.68 -14.06
C LEU A 67 7.10 -1.50 -14.90
N ASP A 68 7.05 -0.65 -15.92
CA ASP A 68 8.20 -0.33 -16.79
C ASP A 68 9.31 0.39 -16.01
N ALA A 69 8.95 1.17 -14.98
CA ALA A 69 9.90 1.80 -14.07
C ALA A 69 10.56 0.80 -13.09
N GLY A 70 10.08 -0.45 -13.01
CA GLY A 70 10.59 -1.47 -12.11
C GLY A 70 9.97 -1.44 -10.71
N ALA A 71 8.76 -0.90 -10.55
CA ALA A 71 8.04 -0.97 -9.28
C ALA A 71 7.85 -2.42 -8.85
N HIS A 72 8.09 -2.70 -7.55
CA HIS A 72 7.91 -4.04 -6.98
C HIS A 72 6.43 -4.34 -6.72
N ALA A 73 5.63 -3.29 -6.57
CA ALA A 73 4.21 -3.41 -6.32
C ALA A 73 3.42 -2.23 -6.89
N LEU A 74 2.14 -2.47 -7.12
CA LEU A 74 1.15 -1.44 -7.41
C LEU A 74 0.26 -1.25 -6.19
N GLU A 75 -0.10 -0.02 -5.87
CA GLU A 75 -1.18 0.29 -4.93
C GLU A 75 -2.32 0.93 -5.72
N THR A 76 -3.56 0.56 -5.40
CA THR A 76 -4.76 1.12 -6.03
C THR A 76 -5.96 1.01 -5.11
N ASP A 77 -6.98 1.80 -5.41
CA ASP A 77 -8.16 1.99 -4.60
C ASP A 77 -9.41 1.35 -5.22
N LEU A 78 -10.23 0.67 -4.42
CA LEU A 78 -11.43 -0.03 -4.89
C LEU A 78 -12.73 0.75 -4.62
N HIS A 79 -13.62 0.83 -5.61
CA HIS A 79 -15.02 1.27 -5.47
C HIS A 79 -15.97 0.41 -6.30
N LEU A 80 -17.26 0.50 -6.01
CA LEU A 80 -18.33 -0.07 -6.83
C LEU A 80 -19.03 0.98 -7.69
N SER A 81 -19.25 0.62 -8.96
CA SER A 81 -20.31 1.24 -9.77
C SER A 81 -21.69 0.87 -9.22
N ARG A 82 -22.73 1.57 -9.66
CA ARG A 82 -24.14 1.31 -9.27
C ARG A 82 -24.59 -0.11 -9.60
N ASP A 83 -24.13 -0.65 -10.72
CA ASP A 83 -24.41 -2.01 -11.20
C ASP A 83 -23.44 -3.09 -10.66
N GLY A 84 -22.56 -2.72 -9.72
CA GLY A 84 -21.73 -3.64 -8.94
C GLY A 84 -20.45 -4.07 -9.64
N VAL A 85 -19.96 -3.30 -10.61
CA VAL A 85 -18.63 -3.48 -11.23
C VAL A 85 -17.58 -2.86 -10.32
N VAL A 86 -16.50 -3.61 -10.04
CA VAL A 86 -15.38 -3.13 -9.23
C VAL A 86 -14.47 -2.28 -10.10
N VAL A 87 -14.42 -0.98 -9.80
CA VAL A 87 -13.62 0.02 -10.51
C VAL A 87 -12.48 0.55 -9.65
N LEU A 88 -11.44 1.08 -10.30
CA LEU A 88 -10.26 1.62 -9.64
C LEU A 88 -10.28 3.15 -9.66
N SER A 89 -10.39 3.76 -8.48
CA SER A 89 -10.41 5.22 -8.31
C SER A 89 -10.16 5.57 -6.85
N HIS A 90 -9.42 6.63 -6.55
CA HIS A 90 -9.20 6.98 -5.14
C HIS A 90 -10.46 7.57 -4.51
N ASP A 91 -11.04 8.56 -5.17
CA ASP A 91 -12.22 9.25 -4.68
C ASP A 91 -13.47 8.47 -5.09
N GLY A 92 -14.47 8.38 -4.22
CA GLY A 92 -15.81 7.94 -4.60
C GLY A 92 -16.55 8.96 -5.49
N SER A 93 -15.96 10.14 -5.71
CA SER A 93 -16.46 11.19 -6.61
C SER A 93 -15.64 11.25 -7.90
N LEU A 94 -16.33 11.48 -9.02
CA LEU A 94 -15.72 11.65 -10.34
C LEU A 94 -15.11 13.05 -10.56
N LYS A 95 -15.33 13.99 -9.64
CA LYS A 95 -15.09 15.42 -9.87
C LYS A 95 -13.63 15.75 -10.13
N ARG A 96 -12.72 15.21 -9.31
CA ARG A 96 -11.29 15.53 -9.40
C ARG A 96 -10.63 14.92 -10.61
N CYS A 97 -10.84 13.62 -10.83
CA CYS A 97 -10.12 12.88 -11.88
C CYS A 97 -10.80 12.98 -13.25
N PHE A 98 -12.14 13.13 -13.32
CA PHE A 98 -12.92 13.09 -14.56
C PHE A 98 -13.70 14.38 -14.84
N GLY A 99 -13.67 15.36 -13.93
CA GLY A 99 -14.35 16.65 -14.13
C GLY A 99 -15.88 16.59 -14.03
N VAL A 100 -16.44 15.46 -13.57
CA VAL A 100 -17.88 15.23 -13.49
C VAL A 100 -18.33 15.27 -12.02
N ASP A 101 -19.29 16.14 -11.69
CA ASP A 101 -19.82 16.26 -10.33
C ASP A 101 -20.88 15.18 -10.03
N LYS A 102 -20.43 13.92 -9.95
CA LYS A 102 -21.24 12.74 -9.60
C LYS A 102 -20.42 11.77 -8.74
N LYS A 103 -21.10 10.85 -8.04
CA LYS A 103 -20.45 9.73 -7.36
C LYS A 103 -20.36 8.51 -8.27
N ILE A 104 -19.36 7.67 -8.04
CA ILE A 104 -19.14 6.42 -8.77
C ILE A 104 -20.30 5.45 -8.55
N ASN A 105 -20.71 5.26 -7.29
CA ASN A 105 -21.80 4.34 -6.93
C ASN A 105 -23.21 4.81 -7.35
N GLU A 106 -23.33 5.96 -8.00
CA GLU A 106 -24.57 6.46 -8.62
C GLU A 106 -24.61 6.20 -10.14
N CYS A 107 -23.52 5.69 -10.72
CA CYS A 107 -23.34 5.52 -12.16
C CYS A 107 -23.16 4.04 -12.53
N ASP A 108 -23.78 3.61 -13.63
CA ASP A 108 -23.51 2.29 -14.21
C ASP A 108 -22.15 2.27 -14.92
N TRP A 109 -21.55 1.08 -15.04
CA TRP A 109 -20.30 0.89 -15.74
C TRP A 109 -20.33 1.44 -17.18
N ALA A 110 -21.43 1.21 -17.91
CA ALA A 110 -21.59 1.68 -19.29
C ALA A 110 -21.46 3.20 -19.43
N TYR A 111 -21.73 3.98 -18.37
CA TYR A 111 -21.43 5.41 -18.35
C TYR A 111 -19.98 5.68 -17.95
N LEU A 112 -19.51 5.04 -16.88
CA LEU A 112 -18.16 5.23 -16.35
C LEU A 112 -17.07 4.95 -17.40
N GLU A 113 -17.24 3.92 -18.23
CA GLU A 113 -16.26 3.54 -19.28
C GLU A 113 -16.12 4.58 -20.40
N THR A 114 -17.09 5.49 -20.52
CA THR A 114 -17.05 6.59 -21.51
C THR A 114 -16.19 7.76 -21.04
N LEU A 115 -15.96 7.88 -19.73
CA LEU A 115 -15.25 9.01 -19.15
C LEU A 115 -13.75 8.95 -19.50
N ARG A 116 -13.12 10.13 -19.47
CA ARG A 116 -11.67 10.29 -19.61
C ARG A 116 -11.13 11.16 -18.49
N THR A 117 -9.91 10.87 -18.06
CA THR A 117 -9.24 11.70 -17.06
C THR A 117 -9.06 13.13 -17.57
N VAL A 118 -9.15 14.10 -16.66
CA VAL A 118 -8.90 15.53 -16.96
C VAL A 118 -7.42 15.79 -17.20
N MET A 119 -6.55 15.07 -16.50
CA MET A 119 -5.11 15.08 -16.75
C MET A 119 -4.84 14.37 -18.07
N ALA A 120 -4.00 14.99 -18.90
CA ALA A 120 -3.55 14.42 -20.17
C ALA A 120 -2.43 13.37 -19.95
N PRO A 121 -2.34 12.32 -20.79
CA PRO A 121 -3.33 11.98 -21.82
C PRO A 121 -4.66 11.53 -21.18
N GLY A 122 -5.78 11.79 -21.84
CA GLY A 122 -7.10 11.43 -21.31
C GLY A 122 -7.27 9.91 -21.33
N GLU A 123 -7.27 9.29 -20.15
CA GLU A 123 -7.32 7.84 -19.96
C GLU A 123 -8.67 7.37 -19.42
N LYS A 124 -9.02 6.10 -19.68
CA LYS A 124 -10.25 5.50 -19.14
C LYS A 124 -10.10 5.12 -17.66
N MET A 125 -11.21 5.11 -16.94
CA MET A 125 -11.31 4.43 -15.64
C MET A 125 -11.15 2.91 -15.85
N PRO A 126 -10.21 2.24 -15.18
CA PRO A 126 -10.08 0.79 -15.26
C PRO A 126 -10.95 0.07 -14.23
N ARG A 127 -11.29 -1.19 -14.55
CA ARG A 127 -11.85 -2.16 -13.61
C ARG A 127 -10.73 -2.93 -12.93
N LEU A 128 -11.04 -3.58 -11.80
CA LEU A 128 -10.10 -4.52 -11.18
C LEU A 128 -9.69 -5.63 -12.17
N GLU A 129 -10.64 -6.14 -12.96
CA GLU A 129 -10.39 -7.14 -14.01
C GLU A 129 -9.31 -6.67 -15.01
N ASP A 130 -9.36 -5.40 -15.43
CA ASP A 130 -8.42 -4.86 -16.41
C ASP A 130 -6.98 -4.85 -15.85
N LEU A 131 -6.82 -4.57 -14.55
CA LEU A 131 -5.52 -4.64 -13.86
C LEU A 131 -5.04 -6.09 -13.72
N LEU A 132 -5.91 -7.03 -13.36
CA LEU A 132 -5.54 -8.44 -13.23
C LEU A 132 -5.09 -9.02 -14.58
N VAL A 133 -5.80 -8.69 -15.66
CA VAL A 133 -5.41 -9.07 -17.03
C VAL A 133 -4.06 -8.48 -17.40
N LEU A 134 -3.78 -7.21 -17.06
CA LEU A 134 -2.48 -6.59 -17.28
C LEU A 134 -1.35 -7.34 -16.55
N LEU A 135 -1.58 -7.78 -15.32
CA LEU A 135 -0.60 -8.50 -14.50
C LEU A 135 -0.44 -9.97 -14.87
N ALA A 136 -1.42 -10.54 -15.57
CA ALA A 136 -1.42 -11.92 -16.04
C ALA A 136 -0.93 -12.08 -17.48
N GLU A 137 -0.56 -10.98 -18.16
CA GLU A 137 -0.06 -11.00 -19.53
C GLU A 137 1.19 -11.89 -19.65
N GLU A 138 1.06 -12.98 -20.41
CA GLU A 138 2.12 -13.98 -20.58
C GLU A 138 3.39 -13.37 -21.18
N GLY A 139 4.55 -13.76 -20.64
CA GLY A 139 5.86 -13.29 -21.12
C GLY A 139 6.21 -11.86 -20.71
N ALA A 140 5.36 -11.17 -19.94
CA ALA A 140 5.64 -9.81 -19.47
C ALA A 140 6.61 -9.74 -18.27
N GLY A 141 6.96 -10.89 -17.66
CA GLY A 141 7.90 -10.96 -16.54
C GLY A 141 7.37 -10.31 -15.25
N ARG A 142 6.04 -10.28 -15.05
CA ARG A 142 5.38 -9.55 -13.97
C ARG A 142 4.99 -10.43 -12.78
N ASP A 143 5.40 -11.69 -12.73
CA ASP A 143 4.91 -12.69 -11.77
C ASP A 143 5.23 -12.36 -10.31
N GLU A 144 6.31 -11.61 -10.07
CA GLU A 144 6.74 -11.19 -8.74
C GLU A 144 6.10 -9.88 -8.28
N VAL A 145 5.48 -9.11 -9.19
CA VAL A 145 4.84 -7.85 -8.84
C VAL A 145 3.56 -8.13 -8.06
N TRP A 146 3.44 -7.54 -6.87
CA TRP A 146 2.26 -7.68 -6.03
C TRP A 146 1.41 -6.40 -6.02
N VAL A 147 0.20 -6.49 -5.46
CA VAL A 147 -0.78 -5.40 -5.43
C VAL A 147 -1.28 -5.17 -4.01
N LEU A 148 -1.25 -3.92 -3.57
CA LEU A 148 -1.96 -3.45 -2.39
C LEU A 148 -3.31 -2.87 -2.83
N LEU A 149 -4.40 -3.52 -2.47
CA LEU A 149 -5.76 -3.05 -2.77
C LEU A 149 -6.32 -2.30 -1.55
N ASP A 150 -6.38 -0.97 -1.61
CA ASP A 150 -7.06 -0.18 -0.58
C ASP A 150 -8.59 -0.34 -0.70
N VAL A 151 -9.19 -0.89 0.35
CA VAL A 151 -10.64 -1.06 0.45
C VAL A 151 -11.23 0.23 1.04
N LYS A 152 -11.72 1.11 0.16
CA LYS A 152 -12.34 2.38 0.55
C LYS A 152 -13.64 2.15 1.31
N THR A 153 -13.97 3.13 2.16
CA THR A 153 -15.09 3.03 3.08
C THR A 153 -16.42 3.56 2.53
N ASP A 154 -16.44 3.97 1.26
CA ASP A 154 -17.59 4.59 0.60
C ASP A 154 -18.70 3.59 0.24
N ASP A 155 -18.36 2.30 0.14
CA ASP A 155 -19.28 1.22 -0.27
C ASP A 155 -19.52 0.21 0.86
N PRO A 156 -20.64 -0.54 0.86
CA PRO A 156 -20.86 -1.59 1.86
C PRO A 156 -19.78 -2.69 1.77
N PRO A 157 -19.03 -2.99 2.85
CA PRO A 157 -17.86 -3.86 2.80
C PRO A 157 -18.16 -5.28 2.31
N ALA A 158 -19.29 -5.86 2.76
CA ALA A 158 -19.71 -7.18 2.34
C ALA A 158 -20.01 -7.26 0.84
N GLU A 159 -20.59 -6.21 0.26
CA GLU A 159 -20.90 -6.16 -1.16
C GLU A 159 -19.63 -5.97 -1.98
N LEU A 160 -18.81 -4.97 -1.65
CA LEU A 160 -17.55 -4.69 -2.34
C LEU A 160 -16.63 -5.92 -2.34
N LEU A 161 -16.38 -6.51 -1.17
CA LEU A 161 -15.49 -7.67 -1.06
C LEU A 161 -16.09 -8.93 -1.70
N GLY A 162 -17.42 -9.08 -1.68
CA GLY A 162 -18.08 -10.16 -2.41
C GLY A 162 -17.94 -10.03 -3.93
N ARG A 163 -17.95 -8.80 -4.47
CA ARG A 163 -17.68 -8.54 -5.89
C ARG A 163 -16.21 -8.76 -6.24
N VAL A 164 -15.30 -8.29 -5.38
CA VAL A 164 -13.85 -8.52 -5.53
C VAL A 164 -13.54 -10.02 -5.58
N ALA A 165 -14.11 -10.81 -4.67
CA ALA A 165 -13.93 -12.26 -4.64
C ALA A 165 -14.32 -12.91 -5.97
N LYS A 166 -15.46 -12.52 -6.55
CA LYS A 166 -15.91 -13.02 -7.86
C LYS A 166 -14.95 -12.65 -8.99
N VAL A 167 -14.44 -11.42 -9.01
CA VAL A 167 -13.48 -10.96 -10.03
C VAL A 167 -12.16 -11.74 -9.93
N LEU A 168 -11.66 -11.98 -8.70
CA LEU A 168 -10.44 -12.75 -8.47
C LEU A 168 -10.60 -14.22 -8.89
N GLU A 169 -11.77 -14.82 -8.62
CA GLU A 169 -12.10 -16.19 -9.04
C GLU A 169 -12.24 -16.30 -10.57
N SER A 170 -12.88 -15.33 -11.21
CA SER A 170 -13.12 -15.36 -12.67
C SER A 170 -11.92 -14.98 -13.52
N THR A 171 -10.86 -14.41 -12.91
CA THR A 171 -9.69 -13.86 -13.62
C THR A 171 -8.41 -14.46 -13.05
N PRO A 172 -8.16 -15.78 -13.19
CA PRO A 172 -7.00 -16.41 -12.57
C PRO A 172 -5.67 -15.84 -13.12
N GLY A 173 -4.72 -15.58 -12.22
CA GLY A 173 -3.37 -15.14 -12.57
C GLY A 173 -2.40 -16.31 -12.77
N PRO A 174 -1.20 -16.05 -13.35
CA PRO A 174 -0.14 -17.05 -13.53
C PRO A 174 0.39 -17.59 -12.18
N VAL A 175 0.28 -16.78 -11.13
CA VAL A 175 0.50 -17.13 -9.74
C VAL A 175 -0.80 -16.86 -8.99
N PRO A 176 -1.22 -17.74 -8.05
CA PRO A 176 -2.44 -17.51 -7.27
C PRO A 176 -2.45 -16.13 -6.61
N TRP A 177 -3.58 -15.43 -6.74
CA TRP A 177 -3.68 -14.02 -6.33
C TRP A 177 -3.45 -13.82 -4.83
N GLU A 178 -3.75 -14.80 -3.98
CA GLU A 178 -3.46 -14.73 -2.54
C GLU A 178 -1.96 -14.64 -2.22
N LYS A 179 -1.09 -14.96 -3.18
CA LYS A 179 0.37 -14.78 -3.08
C LYS A 179 0.88 -13.48 -3.69
N ARG A 180 -0.02 -12.67 -4.26
CA ARG A 180 0.31 -11.43 -4.98
C ARG A 180 -0.56 -10.24 -4.57
N ILE A 181 -1.61 -10.44 -3.76
CA ILE A 181 -2.53 -9.37 -3.38
C ILE A 181 -2.58 -9.28 -1.86
N MET A 182 -2.48 -8.06 -1.35
CA MET A 182 -2.74 -7.70 0.02
C MET A 182 -3.88 -6.68 0.06
N PHE A 183 -4.77 -6.79 1.04
CA PHE A 183 -5.83 -5.81 1.26
C PHE A 183 -5.43 -4.76 2.30
N GLY A 184 -5.52 -3.49 1.92
CA GLY A 184 -5.43 -2.36 2.83
C GLY A 184 -6.80 -2.06 3.45
N CYS A 185 -6.89 -1.97 4.77
CA CYS A 185 -8.13 -1.70 5.49
C CYS A 185 -7.97 -0.57 6.50
N TRP A 186 -8.95 0.34 6.57
CA TRP A 186 -8.90 1.51 7.44
C TRP A 186 -9.40 1.28 8.88
N ASN A 187 -10.16 0.21 9.11
CA ASN A 187 -10.79 -0.05 10.41
C ASN A 187 -11.11 -1.54 10.62
N GLN A 188 -11.49 -1.88 11.86
CA GLN A 188 -11.77 -3.25 12.28
C GLN A 188 -12.93 -3.92 11.52
N PRO A 189 -14.08 -3.27 11.25
CA PRO A 189 -15.14 -3.88 10.43
C PRO A 189 -14.65 -4.42 9.08
N TYR A 190 -13.84 -3.65 8.35
CA TYR A 190 -13.33 -4.08 7.04
C TYR A 190 -12.33 -5.23 7.17
N ILE A 191 -11.44 -5.19 8.18
CA ILE A 191 -10.55 -6.32 8.51
C ILE A 191 -11.35 -7.60 8.74
N THR A 192 -12.43 -7.53 9.53
CA THR A 192 -13.29 -8.69 9.80
C THR A 192 -13.94 -9.21 8.53
N HIS A 193 -14.42 -8.34 7.65
CA HIS A 193 -15.04 -8.76 6.39
C HIS A 193 -14.05 -9.42 5.42
N VAL A 194 -12.84 -8.87 5.27
CA VAL A 194 -11.80 -9.52 4.45
C VAL A 194 -11.44 -10.88 5.02
N ARG A 195 -11.21 -11.00 6.33
CA ARG A 195 -10.94 -12.31 6.96
C ARG A 195 -12.08 -13.33 6.80
N THR A 196 -13.30 -12.87 6.60
CA THR A 196 -14.47 -13.76 6.43
C THR A 196 -14.66 -14.16 4.97
N ILE A 197 -14.53 -13.21 4.04
CA ILE A 197 -14.86 -13.41 2.62
C ILE A 197 -13.64 -13.88 1.82
N LEU A 198 -12.45 -13.38 2.17
CA LEU A 198 -11.17 -13.61 1.50
C LEU A 198 -10.11 -14.07 2.51
N PRO A 199 -10.34 -15.16 3.28
CA PRO A 199 -9.47 -15.58 4.39
C PRO A 199 -8.04 -15.94 3.97
N ALA A 200 -7.83 -16.29 2.70
CA ALA A 200 -6.52 -16.65 2.17
C ALA A 200 -5.62 -15.44 1.88
N TYR A 201 -6.16 -14.22 1.89
CA TYR A 201 -5.42 -13.02 1.51
C TYR A 201 -4.85 -12.27 2.72
N PRO A 202 -3.59 -11.83 2.66
CA PRO A 202 -3.00 -11.01 3.71
C PRO A 202 -3.61 -9.61 3.78
N LEU A 203 -3.42 -8.97 4.93
CA LEU A 203 -4.00 -7.69 5.29
C LEU A 203 -2.95 -6.70 5.78
N ALA A 204 -3.18 -5.41 5.51
CA ALA A 204 -2.52 -4.30 6.18
C ALA A 204 -3.55 -3.30 6.74
N LEU A 205 -3.33 -2.86 7.99
CA LEU A 205 -4.08 -1.74 8.55
C LEU A 205 -3.52 -0.43 7.99
N ILE A 206 -4.38 0.37 7.37
CA ILE A 206 -4.05 1.73 6.95
C ILE A 206 -4.34 2.69 8.10
N SER A 207 -3.34 3.46 8.54
CA SER A 207 -3.55 4.39 9.65
C SER A 207 -2.65 5.61 9.66
N TRP A 208 -3.17 6.67 10.28
CA TRP A 208 -2.45 7.91 10.57
C TRP A 208 -1.77 7.90 11.95
N SER A 209 -2.08 6.94 12.82
CA SER A 209 -1.72 7.01 14.25
C SER A 209 -1.05 5.73 14.72
N PRO A 210 0.25 5.76 15.07
CA PRO A 210 0.94 4.61 15.66
C PRO A 210 0.30 4.13 16.95
N LEU A 211 -0.30 5.03 17.75
CA LEU A 211 -0.96 4.67 19.00
C LEU A 211 -2.19 3.80 18.73
N TYR A 212 -3.01 4.17 17.75
CA TYR A 212 -4.15 3.34 17.33
C TYR A 212 -3.70 2.04 16.68
N ALA A 213 -2.73 2.10 15.77
CA ALA A 213 -2.23 0.93 15.06
C ALA A 213 -1.60 -0.10 15.99
N ARG A 214 -0.99 0.33 17.11
CA ARG A 214 -0.36 -0.56 18.09
C ARG A 214 -1.34 -1.57 18.71
N ASP A 215 -2.63 -1.23 18.85
CA ASP A 215 -3.65 -2.16 19.37
C ASP A 215 -3.84 -3.39 18.45
N PHE A 216 -3.49 -3.24 17.18
CA PHE A 216 -3.57 -4.29 16.16
C PHE A 216 -2.30 -5.16 16.09
N LEU A 217 -1.29 -4.90 16.91
CA LEU A 217 -0.14 -5.81 17.10
C LEU A 217 -0.48 -6.97 18.06
N SER A 218 -1.66 -6.97 18.67
CA SER A 218 -2.05 -8.02 19.61
C SER A 218 -2.20 -9.39 18.93
N ALA A 219 -2.08 -10.46 19.73
CA ALA A 219 -2.28 -11.84 19.27
C ALA A 219 -3.68 -12.09 18.66
N SER A 220 -4.67 -11.25 18.96
CA SER A 220 -6.01 -11.31 18.35
C SER A 220 -6.04 -10.88 16.87
N GLN A 221 -4.97 -10.24 16.41
CA GLN A 221 -4.79 -9.79 15.03
C GLN A 221 -3.56 -10.48 14.39
N PRO A 222 -3.59 -11.81 14.22
CA PRO A 222 -2.49 -12.52 13.58
C PRO A 222 -2.31 -12.06 12.13
N ASN A 223 -1.05 -12.01 11.71
CA ASN A 223 -0.55 -11.71 10.36
C ASN A 223 -1.14 -10.44 9.71
N LEU A 224 -1.50 -9.44 10.52
CA LEU A 224 -1.90 -8.11 10.08
C LEU A 224 -0.68 -7.18 10.02
N SER A 225 -0.37 -6.69 8.83
CA SER A 225 0.70 -5.73 8.57
C SER A 225 0.20 -4.28 8.69
N PHE A 226 1.06 -3.29 8.43
CA PHE A 226 0.74 -1.88 8.65
C PHE A 226 1.13 -1.02 7.45
N ASN A 227 0.20 -0.20 6.99
CA ASN A 227 0.40 0.82 5.98
C ASN A 227 0.19 2.20 6.63
N MET A 228 1.27 2.86 7.02
CA MET A 228 1.23 4.00 7.95
C MET A 228 1.57 5.32 7.30
N PHE A 229 0.85 6.37 7.73
CA PHE A 229 1.21 7.74 7.36
C PHE A 229 2.61 8.07 7.87
N GLN A 230 3.52 8.34 6.93
CA GLN A 230 4.96 8.36 7.19
C GLN A 230 5.36 9.39 8.28
N LYS A 231 4.78 10.59 8.29
CA LYS A 231 5.12 11.63 9.28
C LYS A 231 4.71 11.24 10.71
N ALA A 232 3.73 10.36 10.89
CA ALA A 232 3.35 9.89 12.21
C ALA A 232 4.36 8.88 12.79
N LEU A 233 5.21 8.28 11.94
CA LEU A 233 6.26 7.35 12.36
C LEU A 233 7.55 8.04 12.84
N VAL A 234 7.65 9.37 12.68
CA VAL A 234 8.82 10.14 13.12
C VAL A 234 8.80 10.37 14.62
N GLY A 235 9.97 10.36 15.27
CA GLY A 235 10.09 10.63 16.71
C GLY A 235 9.82 9.42 17.61
N PRO A 236 9.82 9.60 18.95
CA PRO A 236 9.91 8.48 19.89
C PRO A 236 8.75 7.47 19.81
N VAL A 237 7.52 7.98 19.64
CA VAL A 237 6.31 7.13 19.55
C VAL A 237 6.35 6.28 18.27
N GLY A 238 6.66 6.91 17.14
CA GLY A 238 6.76 6.23 15.86
C GLY A 238 7.93 5.24 15.81
N GLN A 239 9.10 5.61 16.34
CA GLN A 239 10.25 4.70 16.46
C GLN A 239 9.96 3.51 17.36
N ARG A 240 9.21 3.69 18.45
CA ARG A 240 8.76 2.58 19.29
C ARG A 240 7.83 1.65 18.52
N PHE A 241 6.89 2.21 17.77
CA PHE A 241 5.97 1.44 16.94
C PHE A 241 6.70 0.65 15.85
N ILE A 242 7.67 1.25 15.15
CA ILE A 242 8.51 0.56 14.15
C ILE A 242 9.16 -0.68 14.78
N ARG A 243 9.80 -0.51 15.95
CA ARG A 243 10.42 -1.65 16.66
C ARG A 243 9.40 -2.71 17.06
N ASP A 244 8.26 -2.32 17.60
CA ASP A 244 7.22 -3.28 18.01
C ASP A 244 6.70 -4.08 16.79
N VAL A 245 6.58 -3.45 15.60
CA VAL A 245 6.20 -4.11 14.34
C VAL A 245 7.27 -5.09 13.88
N GLN A 246 8.54 -4.69 13.92
CA GLN A 246 9.69 -5.54 13.55
C GLN A 246 9.86 -6.73 14.50
N GLU A 247 9.75 -6.52 15.82
CA GLU A 247 9.78 -7.57 16.86
C GLU A 247 8.66 -8.60 16.66
N ALA A 248 7.52 -8.18 16.10
CA ALA A 248 6.38 -9.05 15.80
C ALA A 248 6.47 -9.75 14.43
N ASP A 249 7.56 -9.58 13.67
CA ASP A 249 7.72 -10.05 12.27
C ASP A 249 6.52 -9.67 11.39
N ARG A 250 6.07 -8.41 11.53
CA ARG A 250 5.01 -7.79 10.73
C ARG A 250 5.61 -6.81 9.73
N ARG A 251 4.87 -6.57 8.64
CA ARG A 251 5.35 -5.68 7.57
C ARG A 251 4.94 -4.24 7.84
N LEU A 252 5.82 -3.31 7.54
CA LEU A 252 5.56 -1.87 7.65
C LEU A 252 5.76 -1.17 6.31
N PHE A 253 4.72 -0.54 5.80
CA PHE A 253 4.76 0.34 4.64
C PHE A 253 4.54 1.79 5.07
N ALA A 254 5.20 2.72 4.40
CA ALA A 254 5.08 4.15 4.67
C ALA A 254 4.46 4.89 3.47
N TRP A 255 3.41 5.67 3.72
CA TRP A 255 2.71 6.44 2.68
C TRP A 255 2.46 7.91 3.08
N THR A 256 2.23 8.81 2.13
CA THR A 256 2.77 8.76 0.75
C THR A 256 4.08 9.55 0.76
N VAL A 257 5.16 8.97 0.25
CA VAL A 257 6.51 9.52 0.37
C VAL A 257 7.02 9.92 -1.02
N ASN A 258 7.09 11.22 -1.27
CA ASN A 258 7.47 11.76 -2.58
C ASN A 258 8.77 12.57 -2.56
N ASP A 259 9.23 13.01 -1.38
CA ASP A 259 10.49 13.73 -1.24
C ASP A 259 11.65 12.77 -0.98
N GLU A 260 12.77 12.97 -1.67
CA GLU A 260 14.00 12.16 -1.53
C GLU A 260 14.50 12.06 -0.09
N GLU A 261 14.49 13.15 0.67
CA GLU A 261 14.91 13.16 2.09
C GLU A 261 14.06 12.21 2.96
N TRP A 262 12.77 12.09 2.64
CA TRP A 262 11.85 11.22 3.34
C TRP A 262 11.89 9.78 2.82
N MET A 263 12.25 9.57 1.55
CA MET A 263 12.59 8.26 1.01
C MET A 263 13.81 7.67 1.72
N GLU A 264 14.90 8.43 1.84
CA GLU A 264 16.11 8.04 2.60
C GLU A 264 15.80 7.79 4.08
N TRP A 265 14.91 8.59 4.67
CA TRP A 265 14.41 8.34 6.02
C TRP A 265 13.70 6.98 6.10
N GLY A 266 12.87 6.63 5.12
CA GLY A 266 12.19 5.32 5.07
C GLY A 266 13.18 4.16 5.02
N ILE A 267 14.23 4.28 4.21
CA ILE A 267 15.32 3.30 4.14
C ILE A 267 15.98 3.13 5.53
N ARG A 268 16.40 4.23 6.16
CA ARG A 268 17.01 4.20 7.52
C ARG A 268 16.08 3.68 8.60
N ALA A 269 14.78 3.95 8.48
CA ALA A 269 13.76 3.48 9.41
C ALA A 269 13.53 1.96 9.31
N GLY A 270 14.00 1.30 8.23
CA GLY A 270 13.82 -0.13 8.02
C GLY A 270 12.37 -0.51 7.77
N VAL A 271 11.64 0.32 7.02
CA VAL A 271 10.29 -0.04 6.52
C VAL A 271 10.42 -1.08 5.41
N ASP A 272 9.43 -1.95 5.25
CA ASP A 272 9.43 -2.97 4.20
C ASP A 272 9.10 -2.41 2.82
N GLY A 273 8.39 -1.28 2.76
CA GLY A 273 8.07 -0.63 1.49
C GLY A 273 7.71 0.84 1.63
N VAL A 274 7.93 1.57 0.55
CA VAL A 274 7.60 2.99 0.43
C VAL A 274 6.55 3.13 -0.66
N ILE A 275 5.40 3.69 -0.28
CA ILE A 275 4.31 4.03 -1.18
C ILE A 275 4.55 5.45 -1.71
N THR A 276 4.77 5.58 -3.02
CA THR A 276 5.19 6.82 -3.65
C THR A 276 4.49 7.06 -4.98
N ASP A 277 4.26 8.33 -5.32
CA ASP A 277 3.74 8.73 -6.63
C ASP A 277 4.81 8.55 -7.74
N ASP A 278 6.09 8.50 -7.36
CA ASP A 278 7.25 8.40 -8.26
C ASP A 278 8.13 7.18 -7.91
N PRO A 279 7.75 5.97 -8.35
CA PRO A 279 8.51 4.76 -8.08
C PRO A 279 9.91 4.80 -8.70
N GLU A 280 10.09 5.47 -9.83
CA GLU A 280 11.39 5.59 -10.49
C GLU A 280 12.38 6.39 -9.64
N LEU A 281 11.94 7.54 -9.10
CA LEU A 281 12.76 8.33 -8.18
C LEU A 281 13.14 7.52 -6.95
N PHE A 282 12.20 6.79 -6.35
CA PHE A 282 12.52 5.98 -5.16
C PHE A 282 13.55 4.88 -5.47
N LEU A 283 13.42 4.19 -6.62
CA LEU A 283 14.40 3.20 -7.06
C LEU A 283 15.79 3.82 -7.33
N GLU A 284 15.85 5.06 -7.80
CA GLU A 284 17.10 5.81 -7.93
C GLU A 284 17.71 6.17 -6.57
N VAL A 285 16.91 6.62 -5.60
CA VAL A 285 17.35 6.85 -4.21
C VAL A 285 17.92 5.56 -3.61
N CYS A 286 17.21 4.44 -3.79
CA CYS A 286 17.66 3.12 -3.36
C CYS A 286 19.01 2.71 -3.99
N ARG A 287 19.21 2.94 -5.30
CA ARG A 287 20.48 2.64 -5.98
C ARG A 287 21.64 3.49 -5.45
N ARG A 288 21.42 4.79 -5.25
CA ARG A 288 22.42 5.69 -4.65
C ARG A 288 22.76 5.29 -3.22
N TRP A 289 21.74 4.93 -2.42
CA TRP A 289 21.94 4.47 -1.04
C TRP A 289 22.81 3.21 -0.95
N LYS A 290 22.68 2.26 -1.90
CA LYS A 290 23.56 1.09 -1.99
C LYS A 290 24.99 1.49 -2.34
N GLY A 291 25.18 2.32 -3.37
CA GLY A 291 26.50 2.78 -3.79
C GLY A 291 27.25 3.61 -2.75
N ASP A 292 26.54 4.38 -1.92
CA ASP A 292 27.12 5.15 -0.81
C ASP A 292 27.41 4.26 0.44
N GLY A 293 26.96 3.00 0.44
CA GLY A 293 27.09 2.05 1.55
C GLY A 293 28.18 0.98 1.37
N ASP A 294 28.73 0.83 0.16
CA ASP A 294 29.68 -0.23 -0.24
C ASP A 294 31.12 0.32 -0.46
N ASP A 295 31.58 1.26 0.38
CA ASP A 295 33.02 1.60 0.46
C ASP A 295 33.85 0.52 1.22
N ASP A 296 33.21 -0.55 1.70
CA ASP A 296 33.87 -1.76 2.21
C ASP A 296 33.22 -3.01 1.55
N ASP A 297 34.08 -3.77 0.84
CA ASP A 297 33.93 -5.13 0.28
C ASP A 297 33.49 -5.28 -1.19
N ASP A 298 34.50 -5.63 -2.01
CA ASP A 298 34.41 -6.35 -3.29
C ASP A 298 33.50 -7.60 -3.18
N ASP A 299 32.57 -7.76 -4.13
CA ASP A 299 32.48 -8.98 -4.96
C ASP A 299 31.41 -8.85 -6.05
N ASP A 300 31.76 -9.40 -7.21
CA ASP A 300 31.08 -9.36 -8.49
C ASP A 300 29.61 -9.84 -8.48
N ASP A 301 28.71 -9.02 -9.04
CA ASP A 301 27.56 -9.53 -9.79
C ASP A 301 27.23 -8.59 -10.96
N GLU A 302 28.02 -8.74 -12.02
CA GLU A 302 27.76 -8.14 -13.32
C GLU A 302 26.59 -8.87 -13.97
N THR A 303 25.35 -8.39 -13.78
CA THR A 303 24.28 -8.49 -14.79
C THR A 303 23.07 -7.66 -14.37
N THR A 304 22.87 -6.49 -14.98
CA THR A 304 21.54 -6.06 -15.44
C THR A 304 21.71 -5.01 -16.52
N ALA A 305 21.46 -5.40 -17.76
CA ALA A 305 21.23 -4.45 -18.84
C ALA A 305 20.00 -3.61 -18.47
N ALA A 306 20.18 -2.29 -18.35
CA ALA A 306 19.10 -1.35 -18.14
C ALA A 306 18.04 -1.51 -19.26
N PRO A 307 16.75 -1.66 -18.94
CA PRO A 307 15.73 -1.62 -19.97
C PRO A 307 15.72 -0.22 -20.59
N LYS A 308 15.79 -0.17 -21.92
CA LYS A 308 15.63 1.07 -22.69
C LYS A 308 14.23 1.61 -22.46
N ALA A 309 14.11 2.61 -21.60
CA ALA A 309 12.88 3.39 -21.44
C ALA A 309 12.52 4.08 -22.76
N THR A 310 11.37 3.75 -23.32
CA THR A 310 10.80 4.42 -24.50
C THR A 310 9.95 5.60 -24.09
N GLY A 311 10.17 6.75 -24.72
CA GLY A 311 9.08 7.66 -25.10
C GLY A 311 9.11 9.10 -24.59
N GLU A 312 9.94 9.46 -23.60
CA GLU A 312 10.01 10.84 -23.09
C GLU A 312 11.44 11.37 -23.08
N GLU A 313 11.64 12.63 -23.52
CA GLU A 313 12.96 13.24 -23.56
C GLU A 313 13.53 13.39 -22.13
N PRO A 314 14.79 12.98 -21.90
CA PRO A 314 15.47 13.09 -20.60
C PRO A 314 15.39 14.50 -19.95
N ALA A 315 15.24 15.54 -20.78
CA ALA A 315 15.13 16.93 -20.34
C ALA A 315 13.82 17.26 -19.61
N ALA A 316 12.68 16.69 -20.02
CA ALA A 316 11.39 16.87 -19.33
C ALA A 316 11.40 16.18 -17.96
N ARG A 317 12.03 14.99 -17.91
CA ARG A 317 12.27 14.20 -16.70
C ARG A 317 13.19 14.94 -15.71
N ALA A 318 14.27 15.55 -16.18
CA ALA A 318 15.18 16.35 -15.36
C ALA A 318 14.56 17.67 -14.86
N ALA A 319 13.76 18.35 -15.68
CA ALA A 319 13.13 19.63 -15.32
C ALA A 319 12.08 19.50 -14.19
N ARG A 320 11.34 18.38 -14.12
CA ARG A 320 10.45 18.08 -12.98
C ARG A 320 11.19 17.69 -11.71
N ARG A 321 12.33 17.00 -11.85
CA ARG A 321 13.21 16.61 -10.72
C ARG A 321 13.93 17.81 -10.10
N ALA A 322 14.13 18.90 -10.85
CA ALA A 322 14.75 20.14 -10.37
C ALA A 322 13.98 20.85 -9.23
N GLY A 323 12.75 20.42 -8.90
CA GLY A 323 12.02 20.87 -7.71
C GLY A 323 12.39 20.17 -6.39
N HIS A 324 13.10 19.03 -6.45
CA HIS A 324 13.39 18.17 -5.29
C HIS A 324 14.85 18.26 -4.81
N VAL A 325 15.53 19.37 -5.14
CA VAL A 325 16.95 19.60 -4.83
C VAL A 325 17.23 19.38 -3.34
N ARG A 326 18.29 18.60 -3.09
CA ARG A 326 18.96 18.34 -1.81
C ARG A 326 19.56 19.63 -1.26
N ASP A 327 18.74 20.50 -0.68
CA ASP A 327 19.21 21.70 0.02
C ASP A 327 19.57 21.31 1.46
N GLY A 328 20.80 20.83 1.64
CA GLY A 328 21.34 20.28 2.90
C GLY A 328 21.52 21.30 4.04
N THR A 329 20.72 22.36 4.09
CA THR A 329 20.81 23.38 5.14
C THR A 329 20.08 22.95 6.41
N TRP A 330 20.72 23.15 7.56
CA TRP A 330 20.14 22.91 8.90
C TRP A 330 18.78 23.61 9.12
N ARG A 331 18.54 24.73 8.39
CA ARG A 331 17.28 25.48 8.42
C ARG A 331 16.12 24.70 7.81
N ARG A 332 16.37 23.92 6.75
CA ARG A 332 15.37 23.04 6.14
C ARG A 332 15.06 21.86 7.04
N ALA A 333 16.09 21.22 7.61
CA ALA A 333 15.92 20.15 8.60
C ALA A 333 15.07 20.62 9.79
N LEU A 334 15.38 21.78 10.38
CA LEU A 334 14.58 22.36 11.46
C LEU A 334 13.13 22.65 11.06
N ARG A 335 12.91 23.22 9.87
CA ARG A 335 11.56 23.51 9.34
C ARG A 335 10.75 22.23 9.14
N LEU A 336 11.37 21.17 8.61
CA LEU A 336 10.75 19.86 8.44
C LEU A 336 10.35 19.26 9.79
N HIS A 337 11.22 19.31 10.80
CA HIS A 337 10.92 18.79 12.14
C HIS A 337 9.80 19.57 12.83
N LEU A 338 9.77 20.90 12.68
CA LEU A 338 8.66 21.72 13.18
C LEU A 338 7.34 21.40 12.47
N HIS A 339 7.38 21.20 11.15
CA HIS A 339 6.21 20.83 10.37
C HIS A 339 5.68 19.43 10.75
N VAL A 340 6.57 18.47 10.95
CA VAL A 340 6.23 17.13 11.46
C VAL A 340 5.63 17.22 12.85
N ALA A 341 6.22 17.99 13.78
CA ALA A 341 5.69 18.16 15.12
C ALA A 341 4.26 18.75 15.10
N ALA A 342 4.00 19.75 14.26
CA ALA A 342 2.67 20.33 14.11
C ALA A 342 1.64 19.30 13.58
N ILE A 343 2.04 18.51 12.57
CA ILE A 343 1.20 17.43 12.03
C ILE A 343 0.92 16.36 13.10
N GLN A 344 1.92 15.99 13.90
CA GLN A 344 1.77 15.00 14.95
C GLN A 344 0.84 15.46 16.08
N VAL A 345 0.91 16.74 16.44
CA VAL A 345 -0.04 17.35 17.38
C VAL A 345 -1.47 17.23 16.84
N LEU A 346 -1.67 17.51 15.55
CA LEU A 346 -2.97 17.35 14.90
C LEU A 346 -3.44 15.88 14.95
N VAL A 347 -2.59 14.93 14.54
CA VAL A 347 -2.90 13.49 14.59
C VAL A 347 -3.27 13.05 16.01
N LEU A 348 -2.53 13.50 17.03
CA LEU A 348 -2.81 13.18 18.43
C LEU A 348 -4.17 13.73 18.86
N LEU A 349 -4.50 14.97 18.52
CA LEU A 349 -5.79 15.59 18.85
C LEU A 349 -6.97 14.85 18.20
N PHE A 350 -6.82 14.37 16.96
CA PHE A 350 -7.87 13.65 16.26
C PHE A 350 -7.90 12.15 16.55
N THR A 351 -6.84 11.57 17.12
CA THR A 351 -6.76 10.12 17.41
C THR A 351 -7.95 9.62 18.24
N PRO A 352 -8.37 10.27 19.35
CA PRO A 352 -9.54 9.82 20.11
C PRO A 352 -10.83 9.78 19.29
N VAL A 353 -11.05 10.78 18.42
CA VAL A 353 -12.21 10.84 17.52
C VAL A 353 -12.15 9.71 16.49
N LEU A 354 -10.98 9.50 15.88
CA LEU A 354 -10.73 8.42 14.92
C LEU A 354 -10.94 7.05 15.56
N MET A 355 -10.49 6.85 16.81
CA MET A 355 -10.68 5.59 17.55
C MET A 355 -12.16 5.29 17.81
N ILE A 356 -12.96 6.31 18.15
CA ILE A 356 -14.41 6.16 18.33
C ILE A 356 -15.07 5.81 16.99
N LEU A 357 -14.75 6.54 15.92
CA LEU A 357 -15.31 6.30 14.59
C LEU A 357 -14.92 4.91 14.03
N ALA A 358 -13.68 4.47 14.24
CA ALA A 358 -13.19 3.18 13.77
C ALA A 358 -13.73 1.99 14.59
N ARG A 359 -14.08 2.21 15.86
CA ARG A 359 -14.68 1.19 16.74
C ARG A 359 -16.18 0.99 16.48
N PHE A 360 -16.89 2.06 16.12
CA PHE A 360 -18.34 2.02 15.95
C PHE A 360 -18.82 2.11 14.50
N GLY A 361 -17.92 2.41 13.56
CA GLY A 361 -18.24 2.51 12.14
C GLY A 361 -19.40 3.46 11.90
N PHE A 362 -19.15 4.78 11.80
CA PHE A 362 -20.15 5.65 11.20
C PHE A 362 -20.27 5.28 9.72
N VAL A 363 -21.18 4.36 9.42
CA VAL A 363 -21.86 4.28 8.14
C VAL A 363 -22.61 5.61 8.04
N GLY A 364 -22.09 6.56 7.25
CA GLY A 364 -22.90 7.71 6.86
C GLY A 364 -24.25 7.20 6.36
N PRO A 365 -25.38 7.85 6.69
CA PRO A 365 -26.68 7.27 6.42
C PRO A 365 -26.81 6.95 4.93
N GLY A 366 -26.82 5.67 4.60
CA GLY A 366 -27.21 5.19 3.27
C GLY A 366 -28.64 5.65 2.97
N PRO A 367 -28.99 5.88 1.70
CA PRO A 367 -30.17 6.65 1.35
C PRO A 367 -31.44 5.82 1.49
N LYS A 368 -32.02 5.78 2.69
CA LYS A 368 -33.46 5.55 2.89
C LYS A 368 -33.93 6.45 4.03
N THR A 369 -35.08 7.08 3.77
CA THR A 369 -35.92 7.94 4.65
C THR A 369 -35.49 9.39 4.89
N VAL A 370 -35.52 10.21 3.83
CA VAL A 370 -36.05 11.58 3.92
C VAL A 370 -37.37 11.64 3.14
N LYS A 371 -38.43 11.15 3.76
CA LYS A 371 -39.81 11.56 3.46
C LYS A 371 -40.41 11.98 4.80
N ALA A 372 -41.06 13.15 4.77
CA ALA A 372 -41.76 13.83 5.87
C ALA A 372 -40.88 14.67 6.80
N LEU A 373 -40.64 15.92 6.38
CA LEU A 373 -40.98 17.09 7.20
C LEU A 373 -41.16 18.29 6.25
N ARG A 374 -42.33 18.33 5.62
CA ARG A 374 -43.03 19.58 5.32
C ARG A 374 -43.88 19.88 6.55
N LEU A 375 -43.54 20.93 7.27
CA LEU A 375 -44.43 21.92 7.88
C LEU A 375 -43.57 23.07 8.40
#